data_AF-A0A3R9W1T8-F1
#
_entry.id   AF-A0A3R9W1T8-F1
#
_cell.length_a   1.000
_cell.length_b   1.000
_cell.length_c   1.000
_cell.angle_alpha   90.00
_cell.angle_beta   90.00
_cell.angle_gamma   90.00
#
_symmetry.space_group_name_H-M   'P 1'
#
loop_
_entity.id
_entity.type
_entity.pdbx_description
1 polymer ?
#
loop_
_entity_poly.entity_id
_entity_poly.type
_entity_poly.pdbx_seq_one_letter_code
_entity_poly.pdbx_strand_id
1 'polypeptide(L)'
;MPGWMDLAYTTAGGVVGAAVTNHLSRTQERRELRAAVMQQLLRVEAVRDEVYGIAPSRREGPARQPAGVRAPVAARFGAVAVLEDGRDAERAQREAVAELVAAALSAGVPRRVLDFAGGGAEHALRCEVLRAVDARLGGVLGAPLDELAVACEEYRQTTAQLLLGALWQPWRTRPRLRGRLRALRRDAAALHRMQEALESVLTGPQHLDALAERLRGSRSDQGAPRTDDGPGPAA
;
A
#
# COMPACT_ATOMS: atom_id res chain seq x y z
N MET A 1 15.47 63.69 -18.25
CA MET A 1 15.13 63.41 -16.84
C MET A 1 13.93 62.47 -16.87
N PRO A 2 14.09 61.17 -16.61
CA PRO A 2 12.97 60.24 -16.57
C PRO A 2 11.99 60.70 -15.49
N GLY A 3 10.72 60.84 -15.85
CA GLY A 3 9.68 61.25 -14.91
C GLY A 3 9.42 60.15 -13.90
N TRP A 4 9.12 60.53 -12.66
CA TRP A 4 8.61 59.65 -11.59
C TRP A 4 7.56 58.63 -12.04
N MET A 5 6.76 58.94 -13.07
CA MET A 5 5.81 58.00 -13.69
C MET A 5 6.46 56.82 -14.44
N ASP A 6 7.57 57.03 -15.16
CA ASP A 6 8.30 55.94 -15.84
C ASP A 6 8.96 54.99 -14.83
N LEU A 7 9.41 55.54 -13.70
CA LEU A 7 10.01 54.76 -12.61
C LEU A 7 8.96 53.93 -11.86
N ALA A 8 7.75 54.48 -11.67
CA ALA A 8 6.62 53.76 -11.10
C ALA A 8 6.10 52.65 -12.02
N TYR A 9 6.06 52.89 -13.34
CA TYR A 9 5.58 51.90 -14.32
C TYR A 9 6.53 50.71 -14.46
N THR A 10 7.85 50.95 -14.46
CA THR A 10 8.88 49.90 -14.55
C THR A 10 8.99 49.08 -13.27
N THR A 11 8.88 49.70 -12.09
CA THR A 11 8.87 48.98 -10.81
C THR A 11 7.59 48.18 -10.59
N ALA A 12 6.42 48.73 -10.91
CA ALA A 12 5.16 47.99 -10.87
C ALA A 12 5.15 46.82 -11.86
N GLY A 13 5.66 47.03 -13.08
CA GLY A 13 5.85 45.97 -14.08
C GLY A 13 6.79 44.85 -13.60
N GLY A 14 7.89 45.21 -12.94
CA GLY A 14 8.83 44.24 -12.34
C GLY A 14 8.22 43.40 -11.22
N VAL A 15 7.42 44.01 -10.33
CA VAL A 15 6.72 43.31 -9.24
C VAL A 15 5.63 42.39 -9.77
N VAL A 16 4.85 42.82 -10.76
CA VAL A 16 3.82 41.98 -11.40
C VAL A 16 4.47 40.83 -12.18
N GLY A 17 5.55 41.09 -12.92
CA GLY A 17 6.32 40.06 -13.60
C GLY A 17 6.91 39.03 -12.64
N ALA A 18 7.47 39.46 -11.52
CA ALA A 18 7.96 38.58 -10.46
C ALA A 18 6.82 37.78 -9.80
N ALA A 19 5.66 38.39 -9.58
CA ALA A 19 4.49 37.72 -9.02
C ALA A 19 3.94 36.64 -9.98
N VAL A 20 3.84 36.96 -11.28
CA VAL A 20 3.38 36.01 -12.32
C VAL A 20 4.38 34.87 -12.49
N THR A 21 5.68 35.15 -12.58
CA THR A 21 6.71 34.10 -12.69
C THR A 21 6.77 33.21 -11.44
N ASN A 22 6.71 33.79 -10.24
CA ASN A 22 6.60 33.03 -8.99
C ASN A 22 5.31 32.19 -8.95
N HIS A 23 4.19 32.72 -9.44
CA HIS A 23 2.93 31.99 -9.53
C HIS A 23 3.01 30.80 -10.50
N LEU A 24 3.60 31.01 -11.69
CA LEU A 24 3.79 29.96 -12.70
C LEU A 24 4.75 28.87 -12.21
N SER A 25 5.89 29.26 -11.61
CA SER A 25 6.85 28.32 -11.01
C SER A 25 6.20 27.46 -9.93
N ARG A 26 5.43 28.08 -9.02
CA ARG A 26 4.67 27.35 -7.99
C ARG A 26 3.59 26.43 -8.57
N THR A 27 3.04 26.79 -9.72
CA THR A 27 2.02 25.97 -10.38
C THR A 27 2.66 24.73 -11.02
N GLN A 28 3.84 24.88 -11.63
CA GLN A 28 4.61 23.77 -12.18
C GLN A 28 5.09 22.81 -11.09
N GLU A 29 5.71 23.34 -10.03
CA GLU A 29 6.14 22.56 -8.86
C GLU A 29 4.99 21.75 -8.26
N ARG A 30 3.79 22.35 -8.14
CA ARG A 30 2.59 21.65 -7.67
C ARG A 30 2.13 20.53 -8.61
N ARG A 31 2.31 20.66 -9.93
CA ARG A 31 1.96 19.60 -10.89
C ARG A 31 2.93 18.43 -10.75
N GLU A 32 4.22 18.71 -10.62
CA GLU A 32 5.25 17.69 -10.42
C GLU A 32 5.04 16.92 -9.11
N LEU A 33 4.79 17.62 -8.00
CA LEU A 33 4.47 16.99 -6.71
C LEU A 33 3.19 16.14 -6.77
N ARG A 34 2.16 16.60 -7.48
CA ARG A 34 0.92 15.83 -7.69
C ARG A 34 1.16 14.58 -8.51
N ALA A 35 1.95 14.68 -9.58
CA ALA A 35 2.30 13.54 -10.42
C ALA A 35 3.09 12.50 -9.61
N ALA A 36 4.06 12.95 -8.79
CA ALA A 36 4.81 12.08 -7.91
C ALA A 36 3.91 11.33 -6.91
N VAL A 37 2.96 12.02 -6.27
CA VAL A 37 2.00 11.37 -5.36
C VAL A 37 1.10 10.36 -6.10
N MET A 38 0.63 10.68 -7.31
CA MET A 38 -0.16 9.74 -8.11
C MET A 38 0.65 8.49 -8.48
N GLN A 39 1.88 8.66 -8.94
CA GLN A 39 2.76 7.55 -9.28
C GLN A 39 2.98 6.64 -8.06
N GLN A 40 3.19 7.22 -6.89
CA GLN A 40 3.38 6.45 -5.67
C GLN A 40 2.09 5.75 -5.21
N LEU A 41 0.93 6.38 -5.38
CA LEU A 41 -0.36 5.73 -5.09
C LEU A 41 -0.57 4.51 -5.99
N LEU A 42 -0.29 4.63 -7.29
CA LEU A 42 -0.37 3.51 -8.23
C LEU A 42 0.63 2.39 -7.89
N ARG A 43 1.83 2.71 -7.40
CA ARG A 43 2.79 1.69 -6.93
C ARG A 43 2.27 0.92 -5.73
N VAL A 44 1.64 1.59 -4.77
CA VAL A 44 1.01 0.95 -3.61
C VAL A 44 -0.14 0.02 -4.04
N GLU A 45 -0.90 0.39 -5.07
CA GLU A 45 -1.94 -0.47 -5.66
C GLU A 45 -1.33 -1.68 -6.38
N ALA A 46 -0.29 -1.47 -7.18
CA ALA A 46 0.39 -2.52 -7.94
C ALA A 46 0.92 -3.64 -7.03
N VAL A 47 1.51 -3.30 -5.87
CA VAL A 47 2.00 -4.32 -4.92
C VAL A 47 0.88 -5.28 -4.50
N ARG A 48 -0.35 -4.79 -4.30
CA ARG A 48 -1.49 -5.65 -3.95
C ARG A 48 -1.87 -6.53 -5.13
N ASP A 49 -1.99 -5.95 -6.31
CA ASP A 49 -2.48 -6.65 -7.50
C ASP A 49 -1.46 -7.71 -7.97
N GLU A 50 -0.18 -7.55 -7.63
CA GLU A 50 0.91 -8.51 -7.89
C GLU A 50 1.03 -9.62 -6.81
N VAL A 51 0.21 -9.63 -5.76
CA VAL A 51 0.26 -10.70 -4.74
C VAL A 51 -0.16 -12.02 -5.39
N TYR A 52 0.81 -12.90 -5.61
CA TYR A 52 0.60 -14.19 -6.24
C TYR A 52 0.18 -15.28 -5.24
N GLY A 53 0.67 -15.20 -4.01
CA GLY A 53 0.31 -16.17 -2.99
C GLY A 53 1.20 -16.13 -1.75
N ILE A 54 1.36 -17.29 -1.11
CA ILE A 54 2.18 -17.46 0.09
C ILE A 54 3.21 -18.57 -0.10
N ALA A 55 4.38 -18.38 0.49
CA ALA A 55 5.48 -19.33 0.50
C ALA A 55 5.94 -19.61 1.95
N PRO A 56 6.55 -20.78 2.22
CA PRO A 56 7.11 -21.05 3.53
C PRO A 56 8.17 -20.00 3.90
N SER A 57 8.11 -19.51 5.13
CA SER A 57 9.15 -18.63 5.63
C SER A 57 10.47 -19.40 5.72
N ARG A 58 11.50 -18.95 4.98
CA ARG A 58 12.86 -19.52 5.07
C ARG A 58 13.57 -19.20 6.41
N ARG A 59 12.95 -18.44 7.30
CA ARG A 59 13.52 -18.12 8.61
C ARG A 59 13.28 -19.25 9.60
N GLU A 60 14.27 -20.12 9.73
CA GLU A 60 14.50 -20.91 10.94
C GLU A 60 14.82 -19.94 12.08
N GLY A 61 13.81 -19.63 12.89
CA GLY A 61 13.98 -18.93 14.16
C GLY A 61 13.36 -17.53 14.21
N PRO A 62 12.89 -17.12 15.41
CA PRO A 62 12.34 -15.80 15.62
C PRO A 62 13.46 -14.78 15.46
N ALA A 63 13.58 -14.20 14.26
CA ALA A 63 14.40 -13.02 14.07
C ALA A 63 13.92 -11.98 15.09
N ARG A 64 14.81 -11.58 16.00
CA ARG A 64 14.60 -10.47 16.94
C ARG A 64 14.24 -9.24 16.11
N GLN A 65 12.94 -9.03 15.88
CA GLN A 65 12.48 -7.81 15.27
C GLN A 65 12.80 -6.69 16.27
N PRO A 66 13.30 -5.54 15.79
CA PRO A 66 13.46 -4.38 16.66
C PRO A 66 12.11 -4.08 17.31
N ALA A 67 12.13 -3.91 18.63
CA ALA A 67 10.93 -3.69 19.43
C ALA A 67 10.11 -2.53 18.83
N GLY A 68 8.86 -2.82 18.46
CA GLY A 68 7.93 -1.83 17.90
C GLY A 68 7.57 -2.02 16.42
N VAL A 69 8.27 -2.88 15.67
CA VAL A 69 7.83 -3.25 14.31
C VAL A 69 6.74 -4.33 14.43
N ARG A 70 5.54 -4.02 13.95
CA ARG A 70 4.43 -4.99 13.92
C ARG A 70 4.84 -6.15 13.00
N ALA A 71 4.78 -7.38 13.51
CA ALA A 71 5.17 -8.54 12.75
C ALA A 71 4.32 -8.68 11.48
N PRO A 72 4.89 -9.18 10.38
CA PRO A 72 4.15 -9.48 9.16
C PRO A 72 2.93 -10.35 9.42
N VAL A 73 1.83 -10.13 8.69
CA VAL A 73 0.61 -10.94 8.84
C VAL A 73 0.90 -12.38 8.45
N ALA A 74 1.54 -12.60 7.30
CA ALA A 74 1.90 -13.92 6.82
C ALA A 74 2.79 -14.70 7.80
N ALA A 75 3.62 -13.99 8.58
CA ALA A 75 4.51 -14.62 9.55
C ALA A 75 3.75 -15.32 10.69
N ARG A 76 2.51 -14.91 10.99
CA ARG A 76 1.64 -15.59 11.98
C ARG A 76 1.24 -16.99 11.52
N PHE A 77 1.33 -17.25 10.22
CA PHE A 77 1.05 -18.54 9.59
C PHE A 77 2.34 -19.31 9.23
N GLY A 78 3.51 -18.86 9.70
CA GLY A 78 4.79 -19.44 9.31
C GLY A 78 5.16 -19.21 7.84
N ALA A 79 4.52 -18.23 7.19
CA ALA A 79 4.63 -17.97 5.77
C ALA A 79 5.13 -16.55 5.47
N VAL A 80 5.41 -16.29 4.20
CA VAL A 80 5.65 -14.96 3.63
C VAL A 80 4.70 -14.79 2.45
N ALA A 81 4.07 -13.62 2.34
CA ALA A 81 3.28 -13.26 1.16
C ALA A 81 4.23 -12.86 0.03
N VAL A 82 4.02 -13.43 -1.16
CA VAL A 82 4.97 -13.34 -2.27
C VAL A 82 4.31 -12.68 -3.47
N LEU A 83 5.02 -11.74 -4.07
CA LEU A 83 4.65 -11.12 -5.35
C LEU A 83 4.99 -12.03 -6.53
N GLU A 84 4.48 -11.73 -7.72
CA GLU A 84 4.82 -12.46 -8.96
C GLU A 84 6.33 -12.54 -9.22
N ASP A 85 7.09 -11.50 -8.85
CA ASP A 85 8.54 -11.43 -9.01
C ASP A 85 9.35 -12.12 -7.89
N GLY A 86 8.67 -12.77 -6.95
CA GLY A 86 9.28 -13.50 -5.84
C GLY A 86 9.66 -12.64 -4.62
N ARG A 87 9.40 -11.34 -4.62
CA ARG A 87 9.65 -10.46 -3.45
C ARG A 87 8.59 -10.65 -2.36
N ASP A 88 8.96 -10.28 -1.14
CA ASP A 88 8.05 -10.21 0.01
C ASP A 88 7.08 -9.04 -0.18
N ALA A 89 5.80 -9.35 -0.36
CA ALA A 89 4.73 -8.40 -0.62
C ALA A 89 4.53 -7.41 0.54
N GLU A 90 4.66 -7.86 1.79
CA GLU A 90 4.48 -6.99 2.95
C GLU A 90 5.66 -6.03 3.13
N ARG A 91 6.87 -6.46 2.73
CA ARG A 91 8.02 -5.57 2.67
C ARG A 91 7.87 -4.55 1.55
N ALA A 92 7.54 -5.00 0.34
CA ALA A 92 7.34 -4.12 -0.82
C ALA A 92 6.25 -3.07 -0.53
N GLN A 93 5.17 -3.46 0.15
CA GLN A 93 4.10 -2.56 0.53
C GLN A 93 4.56 -1.50 1.54
N ARG A 94 5.34 -1.90 2.55
CA ARG A 94 5.91 -0.96 3.53
C ARG A 94 6.83 0.06 2.85
N GLU A 95 7.64 -0.38 1.89
CA GLU A 95 8.51 0.48 1.10
C GLU A 95 7.69 1.45 0.22
N ALA A 96 6.69 0.95 -0.51
CA ALA A 96 5.81 1.77 -1.35
C ALA A 96 5.01 2.81 -0.53
N VAL A 97 4.47 2.41 0.63
CA VAL A 97 3.76 3.33 1.54
C VAL A 97 4.71 4.38 2.10
N ALA A 98 5.96 4.04 2.43
CA ALA A 98 6.94 5.01 2.90
C ALA A 98 7.27 6.04 1.81
N GLU A 99 7.44 5.62 0.56
CA GLU A 99 7.65 6.52 -0.59
C GLU A 99 6.43 7.41 -0.83
N LEU A 100 5.21 6.87 -0.76
CA LEU A 100 3.97 7.64 -0.84
C LEU A 100 3.90 8.69 0.27
N VAL A 101 4.24 8.33 1.51
CA VAL A 101 4.24 9.27 2.64
C VAL A 101 5.23 10.40 2.39
N ALA A 102 6.46 10.09 1.92
CA ALA A 102 7.46 11.09 1.60
C ALA A 102 6.97 12.06 0.51
N ALA A 103 6.45 11.53 -0.61
CA ALA A 103 5.91 12.33 -1.71
C ALA A 103 4.70 13.17 -1.30
N ALA A 104 3.81 12.64 -0.45
CA ALA A 104 2.60 13.35 -0.07
C ALA A 104 2.87 14.43 0.99
N LEU A 105 3.82 14.20 1.91
CA LEU A 105 4.27 15.23 2.84
C LEU A 105 4.95 16.39 2.13
N SER A 106 5.79 16.13 1.12
CA SER A 106 6.38 17.20 0.30
C SER A 106 5.32 17.98 -0.50
N ALA A 107 4.24 17.32 -0.91
CA ALA A 107 3.07 17.94 -1.53
C ALA A 107 2.15 18.71 -0.54
N GLY A 108 2.48 18.74 0.76
CA GLY A 108 1.72 19.45 1.79
C GLY A 108 0.45 18.74 2.27
N VAL A 109 0.33 17.42 2.04
CA VAL A 109 -0.79 16.63 2.54
C VAL A 109 -0.67 16.44 4.06
N PRO A 110 -1.74 16.65 4.85
CA PRO A 110 -1.69 16.45 6.29
C PRO A 110 -1.37 15.00 6.67
N ARG A 111 -0.42 14.80 7.60
CA ARG A 111 -0.02 13.46 8.10
C ARG A 111 -1.20 12.57 8.47
N ARG A 112 -2.21 13.13 9.13
CA ARG A 112 -3.42 12.39 9.52
C ARG A 112 -4.18 11.77 8.35
N VAL A 113 -4.16 12.39 7.17
CA VAL A 113 -4.76 11.82 5.95
C VAL A 113 -3.92 10.65 5.43
N LEU A 114 -2.59 10.79 5.51
CA LEU A 114 -1.64 9.74 5.12
C LEU A 114 -1.72 8.53 6.02
N ASP A 115 -1.96 8.71 7.32
CA ASP A 115 -2.13 7.60 8.26
C ASP A 115 -3.33 6.72 7.85
N PHE A 116 -4.41 7.32 7.34
CA PHE A 116 -5.56 6.56 6.82
C PHE A 116 -5.31 5.96 5.44
N ALA A 117 -4.65 6.66 4.53
CA ALA A 117 -4.31 6.10 3.22
C ALA A 117 -3.35 4.91 3.34
N GLY A 118 -2.32 5.03 4.18
CA GLY A 118 -1.41 3.93 4.52
C GLY A 118 -2.15 2.79 5.21
N GLY A 119 -2.99 3.09 6.20
CA GLY A 119 -3.81 2.07 6.87
C GLY A 119 -4.77 1.34 5.92
N GLY A 120 -5.38 2.05 4.95
CA GLY A 120 -6.22 1.43 3.93
C GLY A 120 -5.45 0.47 3.04
N ALA A 121 -4.24 0.85 2.64
CA ALA A 121 -3.33 0.00 1.87
C ALA A 121 -2.84 -1.23 2.67
N GLU A 122 -2.59 -1.07 3.97
CA GLU A 122 -2.24 -2.18 4.88
C GLU A 122 -3.41 -3.14 5.09
N HIS A 123 -4.62 -2.64 5.32
CA HIS A 123 -5.81 -3.47 5.48
C HIS A 123 -6.13 -4.24 4.19
N ALA A 124 -6.01 -3.61 3.03
CA ALA A 124 -6.21 -4.26 1.74
C ALA A 124 -5.18 -5.39 1.52
N LEU A 125 -3.89 -5.14 1.76
CA LEU A 125 -2.88 -6.19 1.65
C LEU A 125 -3.14 -7.35 2.63
N ARG A 126 -3.50 -7.05 3.88
CA ARG A 126 -3.85 -8.08 4.86
C ARG A 126 -5.01 -8.95 4.39
N CYS A 127 -6.01 -8.37 3.72
CA CYS A 127 -7.10 -9.14 3.11
C CYS A 127 -6.58 -10.09 2.02
N GLU A 128 -5.66 -9.66 1.16
CA GLU A 128 -5.04 -10.53 0.15
C GLU A 128 -4.20 -11.65 0.78
N VAL A 129 -3.48 -11.37 1.88
CA VAL A 129 -2.77 -12.43 2.62
C VAL A 129 -3.75 -13.46 3.17
N LEU A 130 -4.86 -13.02 3.77
CA LEU A 130 -5.89 -13.93 4.28
C LEU A 130 -6.53 -14.74 3.15
N ARG A 131 -6.78 -14.14 1.98
CA ARG A 131 -7.24 -14.84 0.77
C ARG A 131 -6.26 -15.89 0.29
N ALA A 132 -4.97 -15.56 0.22
CA ALA A 132 -3.94 -16.50 -0.20
C ALA A 132 -3.81 -17.69 0.78
N VAL A 133 -3.92 -17.44 2.09
CA VAL A 133 -3.94 -18.50 3.11
C VAL A 133 -5.20 -19.35 2.99
N ASP A 134 -6.37 -18.74 2.85
CA ASP A 134 -7.65 -19.44 2.73
C ASP A 134 -7.71 -20.31 1.47
N ALA A 135 -7.27 -19.78 0.33
CA ALA A 135 -7.14 -20.53 -0.92
C ALA A 135 -6.22 -21.75 -0.74
N ARG A 136 -5.10 -21.59 -0.01
CA ARG A 136 -4.20 -22.70 0.31
C ARG A 136 -4.81 -23.72 1.26
N LEU A 137 -5.81 -23.36 2.06
CA LEU A 137 -6.56 -24.26 2.93
C LEU A 137 -7.80 -24.85 2.26
N GLY A 138 -8.16 -24.38 1.07
CA GLY A 138 -9.28 -24.90 0.28
C GLY A 138 -10.58 -24.10 0.43
N GLY A 139 -10.51 -22.81 0.83
CA GLY A 139 -11.67 -21.93 0.87
C GLY A 139 -12.53 -22.10 2.13
N VAL A 140 -11.93 -22.14 3.31
CA VAL A 140 -12.61 -22.41 4.58
C VAL A 140 -13.43 -21.20 5.06
N LEU A 141 -13.01 -19.99 4.70
CA LEU A 141 -13.65 -18.76 5.19
C LEU A 141 -14.93 -18.39 4.45
N GLY A 142 -15.08 -18.76 3.17
CA GLY A 142 -16.29 -18.52 2.37
C GLY A 142 -16.75 -17.04 2.35
N ALA A 143 -18.08 -16.83 2.42
CA ALA A 143 -18.70 -15.50 2.30
C ALA A 143 -18.14 -14.41 3.25
N PRO A 144 -17.81 -14.69 4.53
CA PRO A 144 -17.12 -13.72 5.39
C PRO A 144 -15.84 -13.10 4.81
N LEU A 145 -15.09 -13.84 3.99
CA LEU A 145 -13.90 -13.33 3.33
C LEU A 145 -14.23 -12.36 2.19
N ASP A 146 -15.31 -12.64 1.45
CA ASP A 146 -15.82 -11.75 0.40
C ASP A 146 -16.34 -10.43 0.99
N GLU A 147 -17.08 -10.50 2.10
CA GLU A 147 -17.53 -9.33 2.85
C GLU A 147 -16.35 -8.49 3.34
N LEU A 148 -15.31 -9.14 3.88
CA LEU A 148 -14.08 -8.44 4.29
C LEU A 148 -13.44 -7.73 3.09
N ALA A 149 -13.37 -8.38 1.94
CA ALA A 149 -12.73 -7.82 0.77
C ALA A 149 -13.47 -6.60 0.20
N VAL A 150 -14.80 -6.67 0.13
CA VAL A 150 -15.64 -5.53 -0.25
C VAL A 150 -15.38 -4.37 0.71
N ALA A 151 -15.44 -4.62 2.02
CA ALA A 151 -15.21 -3.58 3.02
C ALA A 151 -13.79 -2.99 2.95
N CYS A 152 -12.77 -3.82 2.69
CA CYS A 152 -11.39 -3.35 2.51
C CYS A 152 -11.25 -2.44 1.28
N GLU A 153 -11.88 -2.82 0.16
CA GLU A 153 -11.85 -2.04 -1.07
C GLU A 153 -12.59 -0.70 -0.92
N GLU A 154 -13.78 -0.70 -0.33
CA GLU A 154 -14.52 0.53 -0.01
C GLU A 154 -13.72 1.49 0.87
N TYR A 155 -13.07 0.95 1.90
CA TYR A 155 -12.23 1.73 2.81
C TYR A 155 -10.99 2.29 2.10
N ARG A 156 -10.31 1.47 1.29
CA ARG A 156 -9.17 1.88 0.47
C ARG A 156 -9.55 2.99 -0.50
N GLN A 157 -10.66 2.85 -1.23
CA GLN A 157 -11.17 3.88 -2.14
C GLN A 157 -11.50 5.18 -1.39
N THR A 158 -12.16 5.09 -0.23
CA THR A 158 -12.51 6.27 0.58
C THR A 158 -11.27 7.01 1.08
N THR A 159 -10.23 6.29 1.49
CA THR A 159 -8.97 6.88 1.96
C THR A 159 -8.15 7.46 0.81
N ALA A 160 -8.13 6.81 -0.36
CA ALA A 160 -7.54 7.36 -1.60
C ALA A 160 -8.26 8.64 -2.03
N GLN A 161 -9.60 8.65 -2.07
CA GLN A 161 -10.36 9.86 -2.38
C GLN A 161 -10.10 11.00 -1.39
N LEU A 162 -9.89 10.70 -0.11
CA LEU A 162 -9.52 11.71 0.88
C LEU A 162 -8.13 12.29 0.62
N LEU A 163 -7.16 11.43 0.26
CA LEU A 163 -5.82 11.85 -0.15
C LEU A 163 -5.87 12.78 -1.37
N LEU A 164 -6.55 12.35 -2.43
CA LEU A 164 -6.72 13.14 -3.65
C LEU A 164 -7.48 14.46 -3.35
N GLY A 165 -8.51 14.41 -2.51
CA GLY A 165 -9.21 15.61 -2.06
C GLY A 165 -8.27 16.60 -1.35
N ALA A 166 -7.38 16.10 -0.49
CA ALA A 166 -6.41 16.92 0.23
C ALA A 166 -5.35 17.53 -0.71
N LEU A 167 -4.96 16.81 -1.76
CA LEU A 167 -3.91 17.21 -2.69
C LEU A 167 -4.40 18.18 -3.80
N TRP A 168 -5.63 18.00 -4.31
CA TRP A 168 -6.17 18.87 -5.38
C TRP A 168 -6.98 20.04 -4.83
N GLN A 169 -7.77 19.83 -3.77
CA GLN A 169 -8.72 20.82 -3.25
C GLN A 169 -8.61 20.98 -1.71
N PRO A 170 -7.44 21.39 -1.19
CA PRO A 170 -7.19 21.42 0.25
C PRO A 170 -8.19 22.31 1.02
N TRP A 171 -8.59 23.43 0.43
CA TRP A 171 -9.54 24.36 1.04
C TRP A 171 -10.98 23.80 1.09
N ARG A 172 -11.40 22.99 0.11
CA ARG A 172 -12.72 22.31 0.14
C ARG A 172 -12.73 21.13 1.09
N THR A 173 -11.61 20.42 1.23
CA THR A 173 -11.51 19.21 2.04
C THR A 173 -11.37 19.52 3.53
N ARG A 174 -10.69 20.61 3.90
CA ARG A 174 -10.47 21.05 5.29
C ARG A 174 -11.72 21.12 6.17
N PRO A 175 -12.82 21.80 5.80
CA PRO A 175 -13.97 21.96 6.70
C PRO A 175 -14.64 20.63 7.07
N ARG A 176 -14.66 19.66 6.15
CA ARG A 176 -15.28 18.34 6.37
C ARG A 176 -14.31 17.29 6.90
N LEU A 177 -13.01 17.62 6.98
CA LEU A 177 -11.96 16.66 7.30
C LEU A 177 -12.18 15.98 8.64
N ARG A 178 -12.48 16.73 9.70
CA ARG A 178 -12.65 16.15 11.05
C ARG A 178 -13.76 15.09 11.10
N GLY A 179 -14.90 15.36 10.46
CA GLY A 179 -16.02 14.40 10.38
C GLY A 179 -15.63 13.14 9.62
N ARG A 180 -14.98 13.31 8.45
CA ARG A 180 -14.49 12.20 7.63
C ARG A 180 -13.48 11.34 8.36
N LEU A 181 -12.50 11.94 9.04
CA LEU A 181 -11.51 11.18 9.82
C LEU A 181 -12.17 10.41 10.97
N ARG A 182 -13.24 10.93 11.59
CA ARG A 182 -13.98 10.18 12.63
C ARG A 182 -14.76 8.99 12.06
N ALA A 183 -15.33 9.12 10.85
CA ALA A 183 -15.97 8.01 10.16
C ALA A 183 -14.92 6.94 9.82
N LEU A 184 -13.82 7.33 9.18
CA LEU A 184 -12.72 6.42 8.84
C LEU A 184 -12.12 5.69 10.04
N ARG A 185 -12.11 6.27 11.23
CA ARG A 185 -11.70 5.54 12.46
C ARG A 185 -12.66 4.43 12.84
N ARG A 186 -13.97 4.67 12.69
CA ARG A 186 -14.99 3.66 12.98
C ARG A 186 -14.89 2.52 11.96
N ASP A 187 -14.73 2.87 10.70
CA ASP A 187 -14.59 1.92 9.60
C ASP A 187 -13.31 1.08 9.76
N ALA A 188 -12.18 1.73 10.08
CA ALA A 188 -10.93 1.04 10.40
C ALA A 188 -11.07 0.06 11.57
N ALA A 189 -11.77 0.47 12.64
CA ALA A 189 -11.99 -0.40 13.79
C ALA A 189 -12.92 -1.58 13.45
N ALA A 190 -13.90 -1.38 12.57
CA ALA A 190 -14.76 -2.46 12.08
C ALA A 190 -13.97 -3.46 11.23
N LEU A 191 -13.20 -2.96 10.26
CA LEU A 191 -12.29 -3.78 9.45
C LEU A 191 -11.31 -4.56 10.30
N HIS A 192 -10.70 -3.91 11.29
CA HIS A 192 -9.76 -4.57 12.18
C HIS A 192 -10.39 -5.77 12.89
N ARG A 193 -11.62 -5.62 13.42
CA ARG A 193 -12.35 -6.70 14.08
C ARG A 193 -12.70 -7.84 13.12
N MET A 194 -13.13 -7.51 11.89
CA MET A 194 -13.41 -8.53 10.87
C MET A 194 -12.15 -9.33 10.52
N GLN A 195 -11.03 -8.64 10.30
CA GLN A 195 -9.75 -9.28 10.02
C GLN A 195 -9.27 -10.16 11.17
N GLU A 196 -9.40 -9.69 12.41
CA GLU A 196 -9.06 -10.49 13.60
C GLU A 196 -9.95 -11.72 13.75
N ALA A 197 -11.25 -11.60 13.46
CA ALA A 197 -12.16 -12.74 13.49
C ALA A 197 -11.75 -13.83 12.48
N LEU A 198 -11.52 -13.45 11.22
CA LEU A 198 -11.09 -14.42 10.19
C LEU A 198 -9.71 -14.99 10.49
N GLU A 199 -8.78 -14.17 10.96
CA GLU A 199 -7.47 -14.63 11.35
C GLU A 199 -7.54 -15.63 12.52
N SER A 200 -8.42 -15.41 13.50
CA SER A 200 -8.60 -16.34 14.62
C SER A 200 -9.07 -17.73 14.16
N VAL A 201 -9.87 -17.79 13.09
CA VAL A 201 -10.30 -19.04 12.47
C VAL A 201 -9.12 -19.73 11.78
N LEU A 202 -8.36 -18.99 10.98
CA LEU A 202 -7.21 -19.52 10.22
C LEU A 202 -6.02 -19.91 11.10
N THR A 203 -5.88 -19.29 12.28
CA THR A 203 -4.82 -19.61 13.26
C THR A 203 -5.19 -20.76 14.19
N GLY A 204 -6.34 -21.41 13.98
CA GLY A 204 -6.67 -22.66 14.66
C GLY A 204 -5.62 -23.73 14.38
N PRO A 205 -5.26 -24.59 15.37
CA PRO A 205 -4.14 -25.53 15.25
C PRO A 205 -4.29 -26.47 14.05
N GLN A 206 -5.50 -26.96 13.80
CA GLN A 206 -5.82 -27.82 12.65
C GLN A 206 -5.48 -27.15 11.31
N HIS A 207 -5.74 -25.84 11.19
CA HIS A 207 -5.47 -25.08 9.97
C HIS A 207 -3.98 -24.76 9.83
N LEU A 208 -3.29 -24.43 10.94
CA LEU A 208 -1.85 -24.21 10.92
C LEU A 208 -1.07 -25.46 10.52
N ASP A 209 -1.45 -26.63 11.06
CA ASP A 209 -0.83 -27.90 10.70
C ASP A 209 -1.10 -28.26 9.23
N ALA A 210 -2.35 -28.12 8.77
CA ALA A 210 -2.72 -28.34 7.38
C ALA A 210 -1.98 -27.39 6.43
N LEU A 211 -1.82 -26.12 6.80
CA LEU A 211 -1.09 -25.14 6.02
C LEU A 211 0.40 -25.49 5.95
N ALA A 212 1.02 -25.86 7.07
CA ALA A 212 2.42 -26.25 7.12
C ALA A 212 2.72 -27.45 6.22
N GLU A 213 1.87 -28.48 6.24
CA GLU A 213 1.99 -29.65 5.36
C GLU A 213 1.84 -29.27 3.87
N ARG A 214 0.86 -28.43 3.52
CA ARG A 214 0.68 -27.97 2.14
C ARG A 214 1.85 -27.10 1.65
N LEU A 215 2.42 -26.27 2.51
CA LEU A 215 3.60 -25.46 2.18
C LEU A 215 4.87 -26.30 2.02
N ARG A 216 5.02 -27.40 2.79
CA ARG A 216 6.10 -28.38 2.60
C ARG A 216 5.97 -29.12 1.27
N GLY A 217 4.78 -29.63 0.95
CA GLY A 217 4.51 -30.34 -0.30
C GLY A 217 4.79 -29.50 -1.55
N SER A 218 4.50 -28.19 -1.49
CA SER A 218 4.75 -27.24 -2.59
C SER A 218 6.25 -27.05 -2.91
N ARG A 219 7.14 -27.28 -1.94
CA ARG A 219 8.59 -27.11 -2.09
C ARG A 219 9.23 -28.26 -2.88
N SER A 220 8.62 -29.44 -2.83
CA SER A 220 9.06 -30.64 -3.55
C SER A 220 8.87 -30.54 -5.06
N ASP A 221 7.79 -29.89 -5.52
CA ASP A 221 7.48 -29.76 -6.95
C ASP A 221 8.35 -28.72 -7.70
N GLN A 222 8.95 -27.76 -6.98
CA GLN A 222 9.84 -26.75 -7.57
C GLN A 222 11.32 -27.19 -7.61
N GLY A 223 11.64 -28.40 -7.16
CA GLY A 223 13.02 -28.87 -6.92
C GLY A 223 13.64 -29.79 -7.98
N ALA A 224 12.92 -30.17 -9.05
CA ALA A 224 13.49 -31.01 -10.10
C ALA A 224 13.98 -30.15 -11.27
N PRO A 225 15.30 -29.95 -11.47
CA PRO A 225 15.77 -29.51 -12.77
C PRO A 225 15.39 -30.62 -13.76
N ARG A 226 14.57 -30.30 -14.76
CA ARG A 226 14.48 -31.12 -15.97
C ARG A 226 15.89 -31.15 -16.56
N THR A 227 16.63 -32.21 -16.28
CA THR A 227 17.78 -32.60 -17.08
C THR A 227 17.24 -32.88 -18.48
N ASP A 228 17.44 -31.89 -19.32
CA ASP A 228 17.25 -31.98 -20.76
C ASP A 228 18.34 -32.94 -21.26
N ASP A 229 18.01 -34.24 -21.29
CA ASP A 229 18.82 -35.27 -21.95
C ASP A 229 18.74 -35.01 -23.47
N GLY A 230 19.54 -34.07 -23.94
CA GLY A 230 19.82 -33.89 -25.36
C GLY A 230 20.72 -35.03 -25.83
N PRO A 231 20.29 -35.91 -26.76
CA PRO A 231 21.20 -36.86 -27.37
C PRO A 231 22.20 -36.07 -28.24
N GLY A 232 23.47 -36.12 -27.85
CA GLY A 232 24.56 -35.57 -28.64
C GLY A 232 24.64 -36.24 -30.01
N PRO A 233 24.97 -35.51 -31.09
CA PRO A 233 25.10 -36.12 -32.40
C PRO A 233 26.36 -37.00 -32.42
N ALA A 234 26.15 -38.28 -32.72
CA ALA A 234 27.21 -39.20 -33.07
C ALA A 234 27.52 -39.07 -34.57
N ALA A 235 28.81 -38.84 -34.85
CA ALA A 235 29.57 -39.03 -36.10
C ALA A 235 29.11 -38.29 -37.37
#